data_AF-A0A382QUM7-F1
#
_entry.id   AF-A0A382QUM7-F1
#
_cell.length_a   1.000
_cell.length_b   1.000
_cell.length_c   1.000
_cell.angle_alpha   90.00
_cell.angle_beta   90.00
_cell.angle_gamma   90.00
#
_symmetry.space_group_name_H-M   'P 1'
#
loop_
_entity.id
_entity.type
_entity.pdbx_description
1 polymer ?
#
loop_
_entity_poly.entity_id
_entity_poly.type
_entity_poly.pdbx_seq_one_letter_code
_entity_poly.pdbx_strand_id
1 'polypeptide(L)'
;HAISSRDVNNAIELWRGLEDSCIRDCDFLTIPHNMNKGWGLFYSPHTWDGGTYSEDDWRARMRREPLAEMYQVKGASECALGVGATDEECTFEQVLKPCEQGQESGCAFKSSFARQGLKIGMQLDRELGFNPLAFGFVAATDGHNANPGDAEEWDFPGKVGAVSSPALRRLRTRPGAPPHTQILMDHGSGGLAAVWAEENTRDAIFAGMKHREAYATSGPRIVLRFFAGWGFSEAIINQPDPVAIVTEGGVPMGSVLRPKDKQAASPTFFVWAGADWMSAPLQRIQIIKGWIDAGGETHESVRDVICVNNLVVDPNTRRCPDNGASVD
;
A
#
# COMPACT_ATOMS: atom_id res chain seq x y z
N HIS A 1 3.19 -5.05 28.89
CA HIS A 1 3.24 -3.64 28.45
C HIS A 1 3.70 -3.66 27.01
N ALA A 2 2.90 -3.16 26.06
CA ALA A 2 3.37 -2.98 24.70
C ALA A 2 4.03 -1.59 24.65
N ILE A 3 5.31 -1.54 24.31
CA ILE A 3 6.03 -0.27 24.18
C ILE A 3 5.47 0.55 23.01
N SER A 4 5.63 1.86 23.10
CA SER A 4 5.02 2.83 22.19
C SER A 4 5.96 4.00 21.91
N SER A 5 5.49 4.97 21.11
CA SER A 5 6.20 6.24 20.90
C SER A 5 6.39 7.09 22.15
N ARG A 6 5.78 6.71 23.29
CA ARG A 6 6.07 7.33 24.60
C ARG A 6 7.28 6.73 25.30
N ASP A 7 7.71 5.53 24.88
CA ASP A 7 8.77 4.76 25.50
C ASP A 7 10.06 4.79 24.66
N VAL A 8 9.94 4.81 23.33
CA VAL A 8 11.05 4.79 22.37
C VAL A 8 10.83 5.80 21.25
N ASN A 9 11.93 6.28 20.64
CA ASN A 9 11.88 7.38 19.66
C ASN A 9 11.98 6.93 18.21
N ASN A 10 12.19 5.64 17.94
CA ASN A 10 12.39 5.13 16.59
C ASN A 10 11.90 3.68 16.41
N ALA A 11 11.76 3.29 15.13
CA ALA A 11 11.24 1.98 14.75
C ALA A 11 12.14 0.81 15.18
N ILE A 12 13.47 0.98 15.16
CA ILE A 12 14.41 -0.08 15.55
C ILE A 12 14.24 -0.42 17.03
N GLU A 13 14.23 0.59 17.91
CA GLU A 13 13.98 0.41 19.33
C GLU A 13 12.59 -0.16 19.61
N LEU A 14 11.59 0.24 18.81
CA LEU A 14 10.24 -0.32 18.89
C LEU A 14 10.22 -1.80 18.57
N TRP A 15 10.83 -2.23 17.46
CA TRP A 15 10.86 -3.64 17.08
C TRP A 15 11.61 -4.47 18.11
N ARG A 16 12.80 -4.02 18.53
CA ARG A 16 13.62 -4.73 19.54
C ARG A 16 12.88 -4.86 20.86
N GLY A 17 12.32 -3.77 21.39
CA GLY A 17 11.60 -3.83 22.66
C GLY A 17 10.30 -4.64 22.60
N LEU A 18 9.62 -4.70 21.44
CA LEU A 18 8.49 -5.62 21.25
C LEU A 18 8.97 -7.08 21.17
N GLU A 19 10.08 -7.38 20.48
CA GLU A 19 10.67 -8.73 20.47
C GLU A 19 11.09 -9.17 21.88
N ASP A 20 11.74 -8.30 22.65
CA ASP A 20 12.21 -8.58 24.02
C ASP A 20 11.06 -8.80 25.02
N SER A 21 9.89 -8.19 24.78
CA SER A 21 8.72 -8.32 25.67
C SER A 21 7.77 -9.45 25.26
N CYS A 22 7.90 -9.98 24.05
CA CYS A 22 7.04 -11.02 23.47
C CYS A 22 7.62 -12.43 23.70
N ILE A 23 7.70 -12.86 24.97
CA ILE A 23 8.46 -14.05 25.42
C ILE A 23 7.65 -15.35 25.62
N ARG A 24 6.32 -15.30 25.56
CA ARG A 24 5.43 -16.47 25.76
C ARG A 24 4.57 -16.69 24.53
N ASP A 25 3.30 -17.06 24.69
CA ASP A 25 2.35 -17.16 23.60
C ASP A 25 1.95 -15.74 23.14
N CYS A 26 2.83 -15.14 22.34
CA CYS A 26 2.72 -13.79 21.83
C CYS A 26 3.23 -13.78 20.40
N ASP A 27 2.52 -13.06 19.55
CA ASP A 27 2.97 -12.72 18.21
C ASP A 27 2.53 -11.29 17.90
N PHE A 28 3.31 -10.60 17.07
CA PHE A 28 3.04 -9.22 16.70
C PHE A 28 3.63 -8.88 15.34
N LEU A 29 3.01 -7.87 14.74
CA LEU A 29 3.50 -7.14 13.60
C LEU A 29 3.34 -5.65 13.88
N THR A 30 4.13 -4.84 13.18
CA THR A 30 4.02 -3.39 13.10
C THR A 30 3.64 -3.03 11.67
N ILE A 31 2.83 -1.99 11.51
CA ILE A 31 2.43 -1.49 10.19
C ILE A 31 2.79 0.00 10.16
N PRO A 32 3.69 0.44 9.26
CA PRO A 32 3.96 1.83 9.06
C PRO A 32 2.74 2.47 8.41
N HIS A 33 2.46 3.69 8.83
CA HIS A 33 1.30 4.42 8.35
C HIS A 33 1.60 5.91 8.18
N ASN A 34 0.86 6.58 7.30
CA ASN A 34 1.11 7.96 6.85
C ASN A 34 2.52 8.16 6.25
N MET A 35 3.00 7.25 5.42
CA MET A 35 4.33 7.38 4.80
C MET A 35 4.42 8.65 3.94
N ASN A 36 3.30 9.08 3.34
CA ASN A 36 3.15 10.36 2.64
C ASN A 36 3.45 11.60 3.50
N LYS A 37 3.31 11.51 4.83
CA LYS A 37 3.65 12.57 5.81
C LYS A 37 4.93 12.27 6.59
N GLY A 38 5.64 11.20 6.26
CA GLY A 38 6.83 10.71 6.96
C GLY A 38 8.16 11.29 6.50
N TRP A 39 8.14 12.29 5.61
CA TRP A 39 9.34 12.98 5.11
C TRP A 39 10.44 12.04 4.60
N GLY A 40 10.04 10.96 3.92
CA GLY A 40 10.98 10.01 3.32
C GLY A 40 11.66 9.05 4.29
N LEU A 41 11.38 9.13 5.59
CA LEU A 41 12.06 8.32 6.60
C LEU A 41 11.69 6.84 6.50
N PHE A 42 10.45 6.53 6.10
CA PHE A 42 9.95 5.15 6.08
C PHE A 42 10.75 4.25 5.15
N TYR A 43 11.08 4.68 3.93
CA TYR A 43 11.87 3.86 2.99
C TYR A 43 13.28 4.40 2.76
N SER A 44 13.76 5.24 3.68
CA SER A 44 15.15 5.72 3.67
C SER A 44 16.12 4.55 3.88
N PRO A 45 17.26 4.51 3.18
CA PRO A 45 18.36 3.61 3.53
C PRO A 45 19.07 4.04 4.83
N HIS A 46 18.77 5.24 5.33
CA HIS A 46 19.30 5.80 6.56
C HIS A 46 18.28 5.76 7.70
N THR A 47 18.78 5.62 8.92
CA THR A 47 17.97 5.73 10.14
C THR A 47 17.56 7.18 10.38
N TRP A 48 16.61 7.39 11.29
CA TRP A 48 16.02 8.71 11.58
C TRP A 48 17.06 9.77 12.05
N ASP A 49 18.16 9.31 12.63
CA ASP A 49 19.29 10.12 13.12
C ASP A 49 20.43 10.24 12.09
N GLY A 50 20.21 9.79 10.84
CA GLY A 50 21.18 9.86 9.75
C GLY A 50 22.20 8.71 9.72
N GLY A 51 22.10 7.76 10.65
CA GLY A 51 22.88 6.53 10.64
C GLY A 51 22.47 5.54 9.54
N THR A 52 22.97 4.31 9.62
CA THR A 52 22.61 3.21 8.72
C THR A 52 22.01 2.05 9.51
N TYR A 53 21.11 1.31 8.88
CA TYR A 53 20.57 0.08 9.43
C TYR A 53 21.64 -1.02 9.42
N SER A 54 21.75 -1.77 10.50
CA SER A 54 22.52 -3.03 10.49
C SER A 54 21.75 -4.12 9.74
N GLU A 55 22.43 -5.23 9.39
CA GLU A 55 21.75 -6.39 8.80
C GLU A 55 20.63 -6.92 9.72
N ASP A 56 20.88 -6.96 11.03
CA ASP A 56 19.89 -7.39 12.02
C ASP A 56 18.67 -6.46 12.07
N ASP A 57 18.87 -5.15 11.90
CA ASP A 57 17.75 -4.19 11.84
C ASP A 57 16.89 -4.41 10.59
N TRP A 58 17.52 -4.66 9.44
CA TRP A 58 16.81 -5.00 8.22
C TRP A 58 16.06 -6.32 8.34
N ARG A 59 16.65 -7.33 9.00
CA ARG A 59 15.99 -8.61 9.26
C ARG A 59 14.83 -8.46 10.24
N ALA A 60 14.96 -7.62 11.27
CA ALA A 60 13.88 -7.30 12.19
C ALA A 60 12.71 -6.65 11.45
N ARG A 61 13.00 -5.64 10.61
CA ARG A 61 11.99 -5.01 9.76
C ARG A 61 11.30 -6.00 8.84
N MET A 62 12.06 -6.84 8.14
CA MET A 62 11.52 -7.87 7.24
C MET A 62 10.53 -8.81 7.95
N ARG A 63 10.79 -9.17 9.22
CA ARG A 63 9.92 -10.05 10.00
C ARG A 63 8.72 -9.33 10.60
N ARG A 64 8.90 -8.08 11.05
CA ARG A 64 7.93 -7.36 11.89
C ARG A 64 7.11 -6.34 11.12
N GLU A 65 7.52 -5.95 9.92
CA GLU A 65 6.83 -4.97 9.08
C GLU A 65 6.38 -5.59 7.73
N PRO A 66 5.56 -6.66 7.72
CA PRO A 66 5.16 -7.33 6.49
C PRO A 66 4.16 -6.51 5.66
N LEU A 67 3.48 -5.52 6.24
CA LEU A 67 2.42 -4.74 5.59
C LEU A 67 2.73 -3.25 5.70
N ALA A 68 2.20 -2.45 4.78
CA ALA A 68 2.23 -0.99 4.85
C ALA A 68 0.83 -0.40 4.62
N GLU A 69 0.45 0.61 5.41
CA GLU A 69 -0.83 1.31 5.24
C GLU A 69 -0.74 2.31 4.09
N MET A 70 -1.12 1.86 2.91
CA MET A 70 -0.96 2.59 1.66
C MET A 70 -1.95 3.74 1.51
N TYR A 71 -3.10 3.69 2.19
CA TYR A 71 -4.11 4.74 2.15
C TYR A 71 -4.87 4.85 3.49
N GLN A 72 -5.19 6.08 3.86
CA GLN A 72 -5.89 6.40 5.09
C GLN A 72 -6.56 7.77 4.96
N VAL A 73 -7.40 8.20 5.92
CA VAL A 73 -7.96 9.56 6.01
C VAL A 73 -6.93 10.64 5.68
N LYS A 74 -5.65 10.46 6.01
CA LYS A 74 -4.56 11.43 5.76
C LYS A 74 -4.01 11.36 4.32
N GLY A 75 -4.74 10.77 3.39
CA GLY A 75 -4.44 10.71 1.96
C GLY A 75 -3.60 9.51 1.53
N ALA A 76 -3.20 9.53 0.27
CA ALA A 76 -2.53 8.41 -0.37
C ALA A 76 -1.01 8.37 -0.10
N SER A 77 -0.52 7.16 0.17
CA SER A 77 0.90 6.83 0.34
C SER A 77 1.43 5.83 -0.70
N GLU A 78 0.66 5.53 -1.74
CA GLU A 78 1.09 4.65 -2.84
C GLU A 78 2.25 5.25 -3.65
N CYS A 79 2.04 6.47 -4.15
CA CYS A 79 2.95 7.22 -5.02
C CYS A 79 2.57 8.71 -5.04
N ALA A 80 3.44 9.55 -5.60
CA ALA A 80 3.14 10.96 -5.87
C ALA A 80 3.73 11.43 -7.20
N LEU A 81 2.95 12.19 -7.96
CA LEU A 81 3.40 12.78 -9.22
C LEU A 81 4.59 13.72 -9.00
N GLY A 82 5.67 13.52 -9.75
CA GLY A 82 6.91 14.30 -9.61
C GLY A 82 7.82 13.83 -8.47
N VAL A 83 7.44 12.79 -7.73
CA VAL A 83 8.22 12.21 -6.63
C VAL A 83 8.61 10.77 -6.96
N GLY A 84 9.30 10.59 -8.08
CA GLY A 84 9.74 9.27 -8.56
C GLY A 84 8.68 8.46 -9.33
N ALA A 85 7.48 9.03 -9.52
CA ALA A 85 6.44 8.51 -10.39
C ALA A 85 5.97 9.59 -11.39
N THR A 86 5.59 9.16 -12.60
CA THR A 86 5.02 9.98 -13.67
C THR A 86 3.58 9.58 -14.01
N ASP A 87 3.02 8.65 -13.24
CA ASP A 87 1.66 8.14 -13.41
C ASP A 87 0.63 9.16 -12.91
N GLU A 88 -0.36 9.46 -13.73
CA GLU A 88 -1.36 10.50 -13.47
C GLU A 88 -2.22 10.20 -12.23
N GLU A 89 -2.47 8.93 -11.95
CA GLU A 89 -3.24 8.47 -10.79
C GLU A 89 -2.50 8.74 -9.47
N CYS A 90 -1.19 8.99 -9.51
CA CYS A 90 -0.40 9.42 -8.35
C CYS A 90 -0.69 10.86 -7.90
N THR A 91 -1.69 11.53 -8.50
CA THR A 91 -2.23 12.81 -8.02
C THR A 91 -3.37 12.63 -7.01
N PHE A 92 -3.90 11.42 -6.87
CA PHE A 92 -4.99 11.09 -5.95
C PHE A 92 -4.59 11.38 -4.49
N GLU A 93 -5.42 12.15 -3.80
CA GLU A 93 -5.31 12.53 -2.39
C GLU A 93 -3.88 12.80 -1.88
N GLN A 94 -3.12 13.57 -2.66
CA GLN A 94 -1.77 13.99 -2.27
C GLN A 94 -1.82 15.18 -1.32
N VAL A 95 -1.08 15.07 -0.21
CA VAL A 95 -1.10 16.08 0.86
C VAL A 95 0.13 16.99 0.83
N LEU A 96 1.31 16.43 0.58
CA LEU A 96 2.56 17.18 0.59
C LEU A 96 3.08 17.36 -0.83
N LYS A 97 3.64 18.54 -1.11
CA LYS A 97 4.33 18.83 -2.36
C LYS A 97 5.70 18.13 -2.40
N PRO A 98 6.26 17.88 -3.60
CA PRO A 98 7.66 17.46 -3.74
C PRO A 98 8.61 18.39 -2.99
N CYS A 99 9.66 17.82 -2.40
CA CYS A 99 10.69 18.61 -1.71
C CYS A 99 11.50 19.46 -2.69
N GLU A 100 11.74 20.72 -2.31
CA GLU A 100 12.72 21.58 -2.95
C GLU A 100 14.15 21.24 -2.50
N GLN A 101 15.14 21.67 -3.27
CA GLN A 101 16.54 21.42 -2.91
C GLN A 101 16.89 22.06 -1.56
N GLY A 102 17.43 21.27 -0.64
CA GLY A 102 17.80 21.72 0.71
C GLY A 102 16.66 21.69 1.74
N GLN A 103 15.45 21.29 1.33
CA GLN A 103 14.35 21.05 2.27
C GLN A 103 14.51 19.66 2.92
N GLU A 104 14.34 19.59 4.23
CA GLU A 104 14.54 18.36 5.03
C GLU A 104 13.23 17.78 5.61
N SER A 105 12.16 18.57 5.66
CA SER A 105 10.87 18.15 6.22
C SER A 105 9.70 18.96 5.66
N GLY A 106 8.47 18.49 5.92
CA GLY A 106 7.24 19.16 5.47
C GLY A 106 6.95 19.03 3.98
N CYS A 107 7.62 18.09 3.31
CA CYS A 107 7.48 17.81 1.88
C CYS A 107 7.59 16.30 1.60
N ALA A 108 7.29 15.92 0.37
CA ALA A 108 7.29 14.55 -0.11
C ALA A 108 8.64 14.21 -0.76
N PHE A 109 9.35 13.24 -0.18
CA PHE A 109 10.59 12.68 -0.72
C PHE A 109 10.29 11.42 -1.54
N LYS A 110 11.23 11.04 -2.42
CA LYS A 110 11.13 9.79 -3.18
C LYS A 110 10.88 8.57 -2.28
N SER A 111 11.56 8.51 -1.13
CA SER A 111 11.41 7.44 -0.13
C SER A 111 10.15 7.56 0.76
N SER A 112 9.20 8.44 0.43
CA SER A 112 7.92 8.57 1.17
C SER A 112 6.85 7.57 0.73
N PHE A 113 6.98 6.95 -0.45
CA PHE A 113 5.84 6.25 -1.08
C PHE A 113 6.10 4.75 -1.32
N ALA A 114 5.03 3.97 -1.24
CA ALA A 114 5.07 2.51 -1.26
C ALA A 114 5.70 1.95 -2.55
N ARG A 115 5.34 2.48 -3.74
CA ARG A 115 5.95 2.04 -5.02
C ARG A 115 7.46 2.21 -5.02
N GLN A 116 7.96 3.33 -4.48
CA GLN A 116 9.40 3.54 -4.35
C GLN A 116 10.02 2.66 -3.28
N GLY A 117 9.35 2.43 -2.14
CA GLY A 117 9.78 1.50 -1.11
C GLY A 117 10.02 0.08 -1.64
N LEU A 118 9.11 -0.44 -2.46
CA LEU A 118 9.27 -1.73 -3.13
C LEU A 118 10.49 -1.76 -4.08
N LYS A 119 10.73 -0.66 -4.81
CA LYS A 119 11.91 -0.51 -5.69
C LYS A 119 13.22 -0.44 -4.91
N ILE A 120 13.25 0.29 -3.78
CA ILE A 120 14.39 0.31 -2.85
C ILE A 120 14.63 -1.08 -2.25
N GLY A 121 13.56 -1.82 -1.93
CA GLY A 121 13.66 -3.22 -1.50
C GLY A 121 14.41 -4.12 -2.48
N MET A 122 14.18 -3.95 -3.80
CA MET A 122 14.92 -4.68 -4.83
C MET A 122 16.41 -4.27 -4.91
N GLN A 123 16.74 -3.02 -4.60
CA GLN A 123 18.13 -2.57 -4.49
C GLN A 123 18.80 -3.22 -3.28
N LEU A 124 18.14 -3.18 -2.11
CA LEU A 124 18.61 -3.83 -0.89
C LEU A 124 18.77 -5.34 -1.04
N ASP A 125 17.93 -6.02 -1.83
CA ASP A 125 18.08 -7.44 -2.14
C ASP A 125 19.40 -7.76 -2.86
N ARG A 126 19.84 -6.90 -3.79
CA ARG A 126 21.14 -7.07 -4.46
C ARG A 126 22.32 -6.79 -3.52
N GLU A 127 22.15 -5.87 -2.58
CA GLU A 127 23.21 -5.46 -1.65
C GLU A 127 23.37 -6.43 -0.48
N LEU A 128 22.25 -6.87 0.11
CA LEU A 128 22.18 -7.67 1.34
C LEU A 128 21.92 -9.16 1.10
N GLY A 129 21.45 -9.53 -0.09
CA GLY A 129 21.01 -10.89 -0.41
C GLY A 129 19.61 -11.24 0.12
N PHE A 130 18.84 -10.26 0.61
CA PHE A 130 17.44 -10.39 0.96
C PHE A 130 16.71 -9.04 0.85
N ASN A 131 15.40 -9.08 0.59
CA ASN A 131 14.56 -7.88 0.45
C ASN A 131 13.79 -7.57 1.76
N PRO A 132 14.23 -6.59 2.57
CA PRO A 132 13.52 -6.22 3.79
C PRO A 132 12.26 -5.38 3.56
N LEU A 133 12.02 -4.89 2.33
CA LEU A 133 10.89 -4.03 1.97
C LEU A 133 9.93 -4.74 1.00
N ALA A 134 9.88 -6.07 1.01
CA ALA A 134 8.88 -6.83 0.28
C ALA A 134 7.56 -6.88 1.09
N PHE A 135 6.87 -5.76 1.24
CA PHE A 135 5.65 -5.65 2.05
C PHE A 135 4.36 -5.77 1.21
N GLY A 136 3.24 -6.07 1.88
CA GLY A 136 1.89 -6.09 1.33
C GLY A 136 1.06 -4.84 1.66
N PHE A 137 -0.13 -4.82 1.06
CA PHE A 137 -1.16 -3.78 1.08
C PHE A 137 -2.10 -3.76 2.30
N VAL A 138 -2.24 -2.66 3.05
CA VAL A 138 -3.48 -2.38 3.81
C VAL A 138 -3.90 -0.91 3.69
N ALA A 139 -5.14 -0.61 4.06
CA ALA A 139 -5.63 0.74 4.28
C ALA A 139 -6.47 0.79 5.55
N ALA A 140 -6.76 1.99 6.05
CA ALA A 140 -7.60 2.16 7.23
C ALA A 140 -8.45 3.43 7.17
N THR A 141 -9.53 3.45 7.95
CA THR A 141 -10.33 4.68 8.11
C THR A 141 -9.61 5.66 9.02
N ASP A 142 -9.09 5.25 10.19
CA ASP A 142 -8.50 6.11 11.24
C ASP A 142 -9.30 7.43 11.45
N GLY A 143 -10.62 7.25 11.56
CA GLY A 143 -11.60 8.30 11.72
C GLY A 143 -11.96 8.66 13.15
N HIS A 144 -11.23 8.22 14.20
CA HIS A 144 -11.38 8.57 15.63
C HIS A 144 -12.81 8.79 16.20
N ASN A 145 -13.85 8.26 15.54
CA ASN A 145 -15.27 8.51 15.84
C ASN A 145 -16.00 7.22 16.23
N ALA A 146 -15.26 6.12 16.48
CA ALA A 146 -15.82 4.79 16.75
C ALA A 146 -16.72 4.25 15.63
N ASN A 147 -16.43 4.61 14.38
CA ASN A 147 -17.10 4.18 13.15
C ASN A 147 -16.13 3.39 12.23
N PRO A 148 -15.56 2.26 12.69
CA PRO A 148 -14.62 1.50 11.86
C PRO A 148 -15.31 1.04 10.57
N GLY A 149 -14.64 1.24 9.44
CA GLY A 149 -15.16 0.86 8.13
C GLY A 149 -16.16 1.82 7.49
N ASP A 150 -16.44 2.96 8.14
CA ASP A 150 -17.17 4.09 7.55
C ASP A 150 -16.21 4.86 6.63
N ALA A 151 -16.24 4.52 5.35
CA ALA A 151 -15.32 5.01 4.32
C ALA A 151 -16.06 5.66 3.14
N GLU A 152 -17.37 5.89 3.26
CA GLU A 152 -18.13 6.57 2.21
C GLU A 152 -17.76 8.06 2.18
N GLU A 153 -17.46 8.59 0.99
CA GLU A 153 -17.06 9.99 0.87
C GLU A 153 -18.22 10.97 1.06
N TRP A 154 -19.43 10.60 0.65
CA TRP A 154 -20.57 11.52 0.52
C TRP A 154 -21.18 11.97 1.86
N ASP A 155 -21.03 11.18 2.94
CA ASP A 155 -21.51 11.53 4.29
C ASP A 155 -20.38 11.69 5.32
N PHE A 156 -19.13 11.76 4.88
CA PHE A 156 -17.96 11.79 5.76
C PHE A 156 -18.05 12.90 6.85
N PRO A 157 -18.13 12.52 8.16
CA PRO A 157 -18.32 13.48 9.25
C PRO A 157 -17.02 14.14 9.73
N GLY A 158 -15.90 13.92 9.04
CA GLY A 158 -14.58 14.40 9.44
C GLY A 158 -13.88 13.49 10.43
N LYS A 159 -12.55 13.62 10.51
CA LYS A 159 -11.66 12.68 11.19
C LYS A 159 -11.76 12.60 12.73
N VAL A 160 -11.95 13.71 13.45
CA VAL A 160 -11.84 13.69 14.93
C VAL A 160 -12.99 14.46 15.55
N GLY A 161 -14.08 13.78 15.91
CA GLY A 161 -15.32 14.38 16.38
C GLY A 161 -15.14 15.31 17.58
N ALA A 162 -14.31 14.94 18.56
CA ALA A 162 -14.00 15.79 19.71
C ALA A 162 -13.29 17.13 19.33
N VAL A 163 -12.67 17.18 18.14
CA VAL A 163 -11.93 18.34 17.62
C VAL A 163 -12.70 19.08 16.53
N SER A 164 -13.56 18.41 15.78
CA SER A 164 -14.23 18.97 14.60
C SER A 164 -15.74 19.15 14.75
N SER A 165 -16.40 18.58 15.77
CA SER A 165 -17.84 18.72 16.00
C SER A 165 -18.18 19.98 16.83
N PRO A 166 -19.32 20.66 16.58
CA PRO A 166 -20.27 20.45 15.47
C PRO A 166 -19.75 21.02 14.15
N ALA A 167 -20.51 20.91 13.06
CA ALA A 167 -20.11 21.35 11.71
C ALA A 167 -19.49 22.77 11.66
N LEU A 168 -19.97 23.71 12.46
CA LEU A 168 -19.40 25.06 12.56
C LEU A 168 -17.91 25.05 12.98
N ARG A 169 -17.50 24.14 13.86
CA ARG A 169 -16.11 23.98 14.28
C ARG A 169 -15.27 23.33 13.18
N ARG A 170 -15.84 22.37 12.44
CA ARG A 170 -15.23 21.75 11.27
C ARG A 170 -14.91 22.80 10.22
N LEU A 171 -15.90 23.63 9.86
CA LEU A 171 -15.79 24.66 8.83
C LEU A 171 -14.92 25.87 9.21
N ARG A 172 -14.40 25.92 10.44
CA ARG A 172 -13.59 27.05 10.90
C ARG A 172 -12.19 27.01 10.28
N THR A 173 -11.88 28.02 9.49
CA THR A 173 -10.52 28.26 9.02
C THR A 173 -9.69 29.00 10.08
N ARG A 174 -8.38 28.73 10.10
CA ARG A 174 -7.39 29.44 10.90
C ARG A 174 -6.69 30.45 9.99
N PRO A 175 -6.96 31.76 10.14
CA PRO A 175 -6.31 32.78 9.32
C PRO A 175 -4.78 32.67 9.40
N GLY A 176 -4.10 32.71 8.26
CA GLY A 176 -2.64 32.63 8.15
C GLY A 176 -2.04 31.21 8.26
N ALA A 177 -2.83 30.19 8.58
CA ALA A 177 -2.35 28.81 8.61
C ALA A 177 -2.35 28.21 7.19
N PRO A 178 -1.30 27.49 6.77
CA PRO A 178 -1.27 26.82 5.46
C PRO A 178 -2.48 25.90 5.23
N PRO A 179 -2.95 25.69 3.98
CA PRO A 179 -4.09 24.82 3.69
C PRO A 179 -4.00 23.45 4.39
N HIS A 180 -2.84 22.79 4.34
CA HIS A 180 -2.60 21.47 4.94
C HIS A 180 -2.64 21.42 6.49
N THR A 181 -2.81 22.57 7.15
CA THR A 181 -2.94 22.69 8.61
C THR A 181 -4.35 23.09 9.04
N GLN A 182 -5.26 23.30 8.07
CA GLN A 182 -6.66 23.58 8.32
C GLN A 182 -7.38 22.31 8.77
N ILE A 183 -8.45 22.45 9.57
CA ILE A 183 -9.19 21.32 10.13
C ILE A 183 -9.87 20.48 9.03
N LEU A 184 -10.36 21.15 7.98
CA LEU A 184 -11.05 20.53 6.85
C LEU A 184 -10.15 19.88 5.80
N MET A 185 -8.89 20.28 5.73
CA MET A 185 -8.02 19.88 4.62
C MET A 185 -7.28 18.60 4.97
N ASP A 186 -6.86 17.87 3.93
CA ASP A 186 -6.05 16.64 4.00
C ASP A 186 -6.67 15.49 4.81
N HIS A 187 -8.00 15.45 4.85
CA HIS A 187 -8.78 14.38 5.45
C HIS A 187 -9.86 13.89 4.47
N GLY A 188 -9.64 12.75 3.82
CA GLY A 188 -10.66 11.99 3.05
C GLY A 188 -11.51 11.11 3.97
N SER A 189 -12.34 10.20 3.46
CA SER A 189 -13.08 9.23 4.28
C SER A 189 -12.20 8.09 4.82
N GLY A 190 -11.03 7.90 4.20
CA GLY A 190 -10.10 6.80 4.51
C GLY A 190 -10.47 5.51 3.80
N GLY A 191 -9.70 4.45 4.04
CA GLY A 191 -9.80 3.21 3.28
C GLY A 191 -10.11 1.98 4.12
N LEU A 192 -10.10 0.83 3.45
CA LEU A 192 -10.36 -0.47 4.07
C LEU A 192 -9.20 -1.43 3.82
N ALA A 193 -8.87 -2.21 4.85
CA ALA A 193 -8.02 -3.39 4.72
C ALA A 193 -8.89 -4.61 4.41
N ALA A 194 -8.48 -5.38 3.41
CA ALA A 194 -9.00 -6.70 3.15
C ALA A 194 -7.87 -7.71 3.32
N VAL A 195 -8.15 -8.80 4.04
CA VAL A 195 -7.20 -9.89 4.31
C VAL A 195 -7.83 -11.19 3.85
N TRP A 196 -7.10 -11.94 3.05
CA TRP A 196 -7.47 -13.30 2.72
C TRP A 196 -7.03 -14.23 3.85
N ALA A 197 -7.98 -15.00 4.38
CA ALA A 197 -7.78 -15.94 5.46
C ALA A 197 -8.61 -17.20 5.20
N GLU A 198 -8.13 -18.34 5.70
CA GLU A 198 -8.82 -19.64 5.56
C GLU A 198 -10.15 -19.68 6.32
N GLU A 199 -10.24 -18.92 7.42
CA GLU A 199 -11.41 -18.82 8.26
C GLU A 199 -11.48 -17.44 8.95
N ASN A 200 -12.66 -17.09 9.47
CA ASN A 200 -12.87 -15.82 10.19
C ASN A 200 -12.47 -15.96 11.66
N THR A 201 -11.21 -16.30 11.91
CA THR A 201 -10.62 -16.33 13.25
C THR A 201 -9.48 -15.32 13.33
N ARG A 202 -9.20 -14.82 14.54
CA ARG A 202 -8.11 -13.86 14.76
C ARG A 202 -6.78 -14.41 14.23
N ASP A 203 -6.51 -15.68 14.47
CA ASP A 203 -5.23 -16.30 14.15
C ASP A 203 -5.10 -16.51 12.63
N ALA A 204 -6.16 -16.93 11.93
CA ALA A 204 -6.15 -17.05 10.47
C ALA A 204 -6.01 -15.68 9.76
N ILE A 205 -6.70 -14.66 10.25
CA ILE A 205 -6.56 -13.28 9.73
C ILE A 205 -5.14 -12.77 9.97
N PHE A 206 -4.61 -12.98 11.18
CA PHE A 206 -3.24 -12.57 11.51
C PHE A 206 -2.19 -13.32 10.68
N ALA A 207 -2.40 -14.60 10.38
CA ALA A 207 -1.56 -15.36 9.46
C ALA A 207 -1.61 -14.79 8.03
N GLY A 208 -2.80 -14.47 7.51
CA GLY A 208 -2.97 -13.82 6.20
C GLY A 208 -2.23 -12.48 6.12
N MET A 209 -2.29 -11.67 7.19
CA MET A 209 -1.52 -10.43 7.31
C MET A 209 -0.01 -10.68 7.25
N LYS A 210 0.52 -11.68 7.99
CA LYS A 210 1.94 -12.04 7.95
C LYS A 210 2.38 -12.57 6.58
N HIS A 211 1.50 -13.29 5.88
CA HIS A 211 1.75 -13.79 4.52
C HIS A 211 1.65 -12.70 3.45
N ARG A 212 1.18 -11.50 3.83
CA ARG A 212 0.97 -10.35 2.94
C ARG A 212 -0.13 -10.59 1.93
N GLU A 213 -1.03 -11.53 2.22
CA GLU A 213 -2.25 -11.77 1.45
C GLU A 213 -3.34 -10.77 1.84
N ALA A 214 -2.97 -9.49 1.79
CA ALA A 214 -3.81 -8.36 2.14
C ALA A 214 -3.73 -7.27 1.08
N TYR A 215 -4.86 -6.60 0.83
CA TYR A 215 -4.93 -5.47 -0.09
C TYR A 215 -5.65 -4.28 0.56
N ALA A 216 -5.37 -3.12 0.00
CA ALA A 216 -5.92 -1.84 0.38
C ALA A 216 -7.04 -1.43 -0.59
N THR A 217 -8.08 -0.76 -0.09
CA THR A 217 -9.03 -0.03 -0.92
C THR A 217 -9.14 1.41 -0.44
N SER A 218 -9.51 2.33 -1.33
CA SER A 218 -9.74 3.73 -0.98
C SER A 218 -11.09 4.01 -0.31
N GLY A 219 -11.85 2.95 0.02
CA GLY A 219 -13.21 3.04 0.54
C GLY A 219 -14.11 1.92 0.02
N PRO A 220 -14.21 1.71 -1.32
CA PRO A 220 -15.03 0.66 -1.89
C PRO A 220 -14.63 -0.74 -1.41
N ARG A 221 -15.62 -1.61 -1.17
CA ARG A 221 -15.45 -3.01 -0.74
C ARG A 221 -15.28 -3.94 -1.94
N ILE A 222 -14.30 -3.64 -2.80
CA ILE A 222 -13.94 -4.51 -3.92
C ILE A 222 -13.39 -5.84 -3.42
N VAL A 223 -13.57 -6.90 -4.21
CA VAL A 223 -12.93 -8.19 -3.97
C VAL A 223 -11.83 -8.39 -5.00
N LEU A 224 -10.62 -8.75 -4.58
CA LEU A 224 -9.46 -8.90 -5.48
C LEU A 224 -8.71 -10.21 -5.22
N ARG A 225 -8.44 -10.96 -6.30
CA ARG A 225 -7.53 -12.10 -6.32
C ARG A 225 -6.45 -11.85 -7.36
N PHE A 226 -5.19 -12.03 -6.97
CA PHE A 226 -4.05 -11.90 -7.88
C PHE A 226 -3.04 -13.01 -7.62
N PHE A 227 -2.69 -13.74 -8.68
CA PHE A 227 -1.78 -14.88 -8.62
C PHE A 227 -0.77 -14.81 -9.77
N ALA A 228 0.41 -15.39 -9.55
CA ALA A 228 1.45 -15.54 -10.56
C ALA A 228 1.92 -17.00 -10.63
N GLY A 229 2.15 -17.51 -11.85
CA GLY A 229 2.64 -18.87 -12.08
C GLY A 229 3.01 -19.11 -13.54
N TRP A 230 3.70 -20.21 -13.84
CA TRP A 230 4.10 -20.56 -15.21
C TRP A 230 3.14 -21.53 -15.93
N GLY A 231 2.18 -22.11 -15.21
CA GLY A 231 1.27 -23.15 -15.72
C GLY A 231 -0.16 -22.68 -15.98
N PHE A 232 -0.45 -21.38 -15.90
CA PHE A 232 -1.81 -20.89 -16.04
C PHE A 232 -2.23 -20.84 -17.52
N SER A 233 -3.31 -21.55 -17.84
CA SER A 233 -3.98 -21.50 -19.15
C SER A 233 -5.16 -20.53 -19.12
N GLU A 234 -5.48 -19.90 -20.25
CA GLU A 234 -6.67 -19.03 -20.38
C GLU A 234 -7.98 -19.76 -20.03
N ALA A 235 -8.04 -21.08 -20.25
CA ALA A 235 -9.23 -21.89 -19.96
C ALA A 235 -9.61 -21.94 -18.47
N ILE A 236 -8.71 -21.50 -17.56
CA ILE A 236 -8.98 -21.45 -16.11
C ILE A 236 -10.21 -20.59 -15.81
N ILE A 237 -10.43 -19.49 -16.54
CA ILE A 237 -11.55 -18.57 -16.28
C ILE A 237 -12.94 -19.21 -16.45
N ASN A 238 -13.00 -20.36 -17.15
CA ASN A 238 -14.24 -21.10 -17.39
C ASN A 238 -14.43 -22.30 -16.44
N GLN A 239 -13.51 -22.50 -15.50
CA GLN A 239 -13.58 -23.60 -14.53
C GLN A 239 -14.53 -23.25 -13.37
N PRO A 240 -15.16 -24.25 -12.72
CA PRO A 240 -16.06 -24.00 -11.59
C PRO A 240 -15.38 -23.32 -10.39
N ASP A 241 -14.12 -23.68 -10.12
CA ASP A 241 -13.31 -23.07 -9.06
C ASP A 241 -11.92 -22.67 -9.60
N PRO A 242 -11.83 -21.52 -10.28
CA PRO A 242 -10.57 -21.05 -10.84
C PRO A 242 -9.56 -20.69 -9.73
N VAL A 243 -10.03 -20.29 -8.55
CA VAL A 243 -9.17 -19.85 -7.44
C VAL A 243 -8.42 -21.05 -6.84
N ALA A 244 -9.08 -22.20 -6.66
CA ALA A 244 -8.39 -23.41 -6.20
C ALA A 244 -7.26 -23.83 -7.17
N ILE A 245 -7.54 -23.80 -8.48
CA ILE A 245 -6.56 -24.18 -9.51
C ILE A 245 -5.33 -23.27 -9.47
N VAL A 246 -5.51 -21.94 -9.40
CA VAL A 246 -4.36 -21.01 -9.35
C VAL A 246 -3.63 -21.03 -8.01
N THR A 247 -4.32 -21.38 -6.92
CA THR A 247 -3.71 -21.56 -5.60
C THR A 247 -2.77 -22.77 -5.60
N GLU A 248 -3.14 -23.87 -6.26
CA GLU A 248 -2.26 -25.05 -6.40
C GLU A 248 -1.12 -24.82 -7.39
N GLY A 249 -1.37 -24.05 -8.47
CA GLY A 249 -0.45 -23.91 -9.61
C GLY A 249 0.53 -22.73 -9.55
N GLY A 250 0.42 -21.85 -8.56
CA GLY A 250 1.20 -20.62 -8.49
C GLY A 250 1.34 -20.06 -7.08
N VAL A 251 1.58 -18.76 -6.97
CA VAL A 251 1.66 -18.04 -5.70
C VAL A 251 0.69 -16.87 -5.67
N PRO A 252 0.05 -16.58 -4.52
CA PRO A 252 -0.84 -15.43 -4.38
C PRO A 252 -0.06 -14.12 -4.26
N MET A 253 -0.78 -13.01 -4.38
CA MET A 253 -0.29 -11.68 -3.99
C MET A 253 0.40 -11.71 -2.62
N GLY A 254 1.45 -10.89 -2.46
CA GLY A 254 2.27 -10.90 -1.26
C GLY A 254 3.33 -12.01 -1.22
N SER A 255 3.30 -12.99 -2.14
CA SER A 255 4.33 -14.04 -2.23
C SER A 255 5.44 -13.74 -3.25
N VAL A 256 6.53 -14.51 -3.18
CA VAL A 256 7.67 -14.42 -4.11
C VAL A 256 7.65 -15.64 -5.04
N LEU A 257 7.41 -15.39 -6.33
CA LEU A 257 7.50 -16.41 -7.36
C LEU A 257 8.98 -16.64 -7.74
N ARG A 258 9.53 -17.82 -7.45
CA ARG A 258 10.93 -18.16 -7.75
C ARG A 258 11.02 -19.10 -8.95
N PRO A 259 11.80 -18.76 -9.99
CA PRO A 259 11.99 -19.65 -11.13
C PRO A 259 12.79 -20.88 -10.71
N LYS A 260 12.41 -22.06 -11.20
CA LYS A 260 13.17 -23.31 -10.96
C LYS A 260 14.46 -23.35 -11.78
N ASP A 261 14.43 -22.77 -12.97
CA ASP A 261 15.56 -22.72 -13.91
C ASP A 261 15.98 -21.28 -14.20
N LYS A 262 17.28 -21.07 -14.49
CA LYS A 262 17.83 -19.73 -14.80
C LYS A 262 17.25 -19.12 -16.09
N GLN A 263 16.66 -19.93 -16.97
CA GLN A 263 15.96 -19.50 -18.19
C GLN A 263 14.46 -19.82 -18.08
N ALA A 264 13.80 -19.26 -17.06
CA ALA A 264 12.36 -19.36 -16.96
C ALA A 264 11.68 -18.45 -18.00
N ALA A 265 10.60 -18.95 -18.61
CA ALA A 265 9.69 -18.14 -19.40
C ALA A 265 9.07 -17.01 -18.54
N SER A 266 8.45 -16.02 -19.17
CA SER A 266 7.65 -15.04 -18.44
C SER A 266 6.53 -15.73 -17.67
N PRO A 267 6.25 -15.34 -16.41
CA PRO A 267 5.10 -15.87 -15.69
C PRO A 267 3.79 -15.36 -16.31
N THR A 268 2.73 -16.13 -16.12
CA THR A 268 1.35 -15.72 -16.38
C THR A 268 0.75 -15.19 -15.08
N PHE A 269 -0.03 -14.13 -15.20
CA PHE A 269 -0.80 -13.58 -14.10
C PHE A 269 -2.27 -13.96 -14.23
N PHE A 270 -2.89 -14.38 -13.13
CA PHE A 270 -4.33 -14.50 -13.01
C PHE A 270 -4.82 -13.36 -12.11
N VAL A 271 -5.73 -12.54 -12.63
CA VAL A 271 -6.39 -11.47 -11.87
C VAL A 271 -7.89 -11.69 -11.95
N TRP A 272 -8.56 -11.64 -10.80
CA TRP A 272 -10.01 -11.61 -10.71
C TRP A 272 -10.42 -10.50 -9.74
N ALA A 273 -11.36 -9.66 -10.16
CA ALA A 273 -11.85 -8.55 -9.35
C ALA A 273 -13.38 -8.46 -9.43
N GLY A 274 -14.01 -8.19 -8.29
CA GLY A 274 -15.43 -7.89 -8.15
C GLY A 274 -15.64 -6.47 -7.66
N ALA A 275 -16.58 -5.76 -8.27
CA ALA A 275 -16.98 -4.42 -7.84
C ALA A 275 -17.66 -4.47 -6.46
N ASP A 276 -17.61 -3.36 -5.73
CA ASP A 276 -18.53 -3.14 -4.61
C ASP A 276 -19.94 -2.94 -5.17
N TRP A 277 -20.90 -3.72 -4.67
CA TRP A 277 -22.30 -3.65 -5.10
C TRP A 277 -23.02 -2.38 -4.64
N MET A 278 -22.43 -1.63 -3.71
CA MET A 278 -22.94 -0.35 -3.20
C MET A 278 -22.23 0.88 -3.77
N SER A 279 -21.19 0.70 -4.60
CA SER A 279 -20.35 1.79 -5.11
C SER A 279 -20.27 1.80 -6.64
N ALA A 280 -19.40 2.65 -7.19
CA ALA A 280 -19.17 2.75 -8.62
C ALA A 280 -18.66 1.43 -9.23
N PRO A 281 -19.03 1.10 -10.48
CA PRO A 281 -18.52 -0.09 -11.16
C PRO A 281 -17.00 0.00 -11.40
N LEU A 282 -16.34 -1.16 -11.50
CA LEU A 282 -14.94 -1.21 -11.92
C LEU A 282 -14.80 -0.63 -13.34
N GLN A 283 -13.76 0.16 -13.58
CA GLN A 283 -13.44 0.71 -14.90
C GLN A 283 -12.37 -0.12 -15.62
N ARG A 284 -11.31 -0.49 -14.90
CA ARG A 284 -10.14 -1.18 -15.47
C ARG A 284 -9.35 -1.90 -14.39
N ILE A 285 -8.51 -2.83 -14.81
CA ILE A 285 -7.42 -3.39 -14.00
C ILE A 285 -6.11 -2.90 -14.60
N GLN A 286 -5.26 -2.35 -13.74
CA GLN A 286 -3.94 -1.85 -14.08
C GLN A 286 -2.87 -2.65 -13.33
N ILE A 287 -1.78 -2.96 -14.02
CA ILE A 287 -0.59 -3.57 -13.43
C ILE A 287 0.54 -2.55 -13.46
N ILE A 288 1.11 -2.30 -12.30
CA ILE A 288 2.32 -1.50 -12.12
C ILE A 288 3.50 -2.45 -11.92
N LYS A 289 4.44 -2.44 -12.85
CA LYS A 289 5.64 -3.27 -12.81
C LYS A 289 6.85 -2.41 -12.45
N GLY A 290 7.43 -2.66 -11.29
CA GLY A 290 8.79 -2.21 -10.95
C GLY A 290 9.83 -3.25 -11.38
N TRP A 291 11.02 -2.82 -11.79
CA TRP A 291 12.19 -3.70 -11.94
C TRP A 291 13.49 -2.95 -11.69
N ILE A 292 14.57 -3.71 -11.48
CA ILE A 292 15.93 -3.19 -11.45
C ILE A 292 16.68 -3.70 -12.67
N ASP A 293 17.39 -2.83 -13.37
CA ASP A 293 18.18 -3.22 -14.54
C ASP A 293 19.57 -3.76 -14.15
N ALA A 294 20.36 -4.13 -15.17
CA ALA A 294 21.72 -4.62 -14.96
C ALA A 294 22.63 -3.59 -14.26
N GLY A 295 22.41 -2.29 -14.53
CA GLY A 295 23.15 -1.16 -13.95
C GLY A 295 22.79 -0.86 -12.50
N GLY A 296 21.67 -1.38 -11.99
CA GLY A 296 21.20 -1.10 -10.62
C GLY A 296 20.16 0.02 -10.56
N GLU A 297 19.73 0.55 -11.70
CA GLU A 297 18.70 1.58 -11.74
C GLU A 297 17.31 0.94 -11.66
N THR A 298 16.44 1.60 -10.89
CA THR A 298 15.05 1.16 -10.72
C THR A 298 14.16 1.80 -11.77
N HIS A 299 13.29 1.01 -12.36
CA HIS A 299 12.36 1.40 -13.40
C HIS A 299 10.92 1.05 -13.01
N GLU A 300 9.95 1.70 -13.65
CA GLU A 300 8.54 1.44 -13.47
C GLU A 300 7.81 1.50 -14.82
N SER A 301 6.80 0.65 -15.01
CA SER A 301 5.89 0.70 -16.14
C SER A 301 4.48 0.42 -15.65
N VAL A 302 3.59 1.34 -15.96
CA VAL A 302 2.16 1.25 -15.64
C VAL A 302 1.41 0.84 -16.91
N ARG A 303 0.56 -0.18 -16.81
CA ARG A 303 -0.17 -0.73 -17.96
C ARG A 303 -1.56 -1.16 -17.55
N ASP A 304 -2.55 -0.71 -18.30
CA ASP A 304 -3.88 -1.28 -18.19
C ASP A 304 -3.86 -2.67 -18.86
N VAL A 305 -4.50 -3.64 -18.22
CA VAL A 305 -4.51 -5.05 -18.68
C VAL A 305 -5.92 -5.58 -18.95
N ILE A 306 -6.93 -5.00 -18.31
CA ILE A 306 -8.35 -5.32 -18.52
C ILE A 306 -9.12 -4.00 -18.53
N CYS A 307 -9.95 -3.79 -19.55
CA CYS A 307 -10.90 -2.67 -19.61
C CYS A 307 -12.33 -3.23 -19.56
N VAL A 308 -13.23 -2.52 -18.88
CA VAL A 308 -14.65 -2.90 -18.89
C VAL A 308 -15.34 -2.51 -20.20
N ASN A 309 -16.60 -2.94 -20.38
CA ASN A 309 -17.44 -2.63 -21.55
C ASN A 309 -16.85 -3.07 -22.90
N ASN A 310 -16.07 -4.16 -22.92
CA ASN A 310 -15.37 -4.67 -24.10
C ASN A 310 -14.44 -3.64 -24.77
N LEU A 311 -14.02 -2.62 -24.03
CA LEU A 311 -12.96 -1.73 -24.49
C LEU A 311 -11.65 -2.51 -24.56
N VAL A 312 -10.77 -2.08 -25.47
CA VAL A 312 -9.49 -2.74 -25.73
C VAL A 312 -8.38 -1.79 -25.34
N VAL A 313 -7.39 -2.31 -24.60
CA VAL A 313 -6.17 -1.56 -24.25
C VAL A 313 -5.47 -1.11 -25.54
N ASP A 314 -5.20 0.18 -25.66
CA ASP A 314 -4.44 0.70 -26.79
C ASP A 314 -2.99 0.14 -26.75
N PRO A 315 -2.49 -0.50 -27.81
CA PRO A 315 -1.18 -1.15 -27.81
C PRO A 315 0.00 -0.17 -27.73
N ASN A 316 -0.20 1.09 -28.12
CA ASN A 316 0.80 2.15 -28.09
C ASN A 316 0.86 2.82 -26.72
N THR A 317 -0.29 3.24 -26.19
CA THR A 317 -0.35 3.95 -24.91
C THR A 317 -0.38 3.02 -23.70
N ARG A 318 -0.78 1.76 -23.90
CA ARG A 318 -1.05 0.78 -22.82
C ARG A 318 -2.11 1.24 -21.83
N ARG A 319 -3.04 2.08 -22.30
CA ARG A 319 -4.17 2.59 -21.52
C ARG A 319 -5.50 2.11 -22.08
N CYS A 320 -6.48 1.93 -21.22
CA CYS A 320 -7.88 1.83 -21.62
C CYS A 320 -8.35 3.17 -22.19
N PRO A 321 -9.22 3.17 -23.21
CA PRO A 321 -9.92 4.37 -23.63
C PRO A 321 -10.74 4.96 -22.48
N ASP A 322 -10.99 6.27 -22.55
CA ASP A 322 -12.00 6.90 -21.71
C ASP A 322 -13.36 6.20 -21.94
N ASN A 323 -13.99 5.77 -20.84
CA ASN A 323 -15.29 5.12 -20.87
C ASN A 323 -16.46 6.09 -20.62
N GLY A 324 -16.18 7.39 -20.51
CA GLY A 324 -17.17 8.45 -20.27
C GLY A 324 -17.70 8.49 -18.84
N ALA A 325 -17.05 7.80 -17.90
CA ALA A 325 -17.40 7.89 -16.49
C ALA A 325 -17.03 9.29 -15.95
N SER A 326 -17.96 9.90 -15.22
CA SER A 326 -17.76 11.15 -14.51
C SER A 326 -18.04 10.97 -13.03
N VAL A 327 -17.32 11.71 -12.20
CA VAL A 327 -17.66 11.97 -10.81
C VAL A 327 -18.37 13.32 -10.74
N ASP A 328 -19.51 13.38 -10.06
CA ASP A 328 -20.35 14.56 -9.83
C ASP A 328 -19.91 15.42 -8.63
#